data_AF-A0A376L4Y1-F1
#
_entry.id   AF-A0A376L4Y1-F1
#
_cell.length_a   1.000
_cell.length_b   1.000
_cell.length_c   1.000
_cell.angle_alpha   90.00
_cell.angle_beta   90.00
_cell.angle_gamma   90.00
#
_symmetry.space_group_name_H-M   'P 1'
#
loop_
_entity.id
_entity.type
_entity.pdbx_description
1 polymer ?
#
loop_
_entity_poly.entity_id
_entity_poly.type
_entity_poly.pdbx_seq_one_letter_code
_entity_poly.pdbx_strand_id
1 'polypeptide(L)'
;MDKKLRKEAHSLINEFSCSFNRSARFSIYDIEVQNMIHDTLQILENPKASYKASDYAISRFYARISKLIGFHSIEISDETQKHWNAFVQFFQTDALKDVRSVGGPLIS
;
A
#
# COMPACT_ATOMS: atom_id res chain seq x y z
N MET A 1 -0.56 12.80 -3.73
CA MET A 1 -1.81 12.06 -3.93
C MET A 1 -3.07 12.89 -3.71
N ASP A 2 -3.83 13.19 -4.77
CA ASP A 2 -5.19 13.76 -4.68
C ASP A 2 -6.15 12.96 -3.76
N LYS A 3 -7.21 13.61 -3.26
CA LYS A 3 -8.22 13.02 -2.36
C LYS A 3 -8.91 11.79 -2.95
N LYS A 4 -9.17 11.74 -4.25
CA LYS A 4 -9.78 10.57 -4.92
C LYS A 4 -8.83 9.38 -4.87
N LEU A 5 -7.59 9.57 -5.30
CA LEU A 5 -6.55 8.55 -5.28
C LEU A 5 -6.29 8.05 -3.85
N ARG A 6 -6.34 8.96 -2.88
CA ARG A 6 -6.18 8.61 -1.46
C ARG A 6 -7.29 7.67 -0.95
N LYS A 7 -8.54 7.90 -1.36
CA LYS A 7 -9.66 7.01 -1.02
C LYS A 7 -9.53 5.65 -1.69
N GLU A 8 -9.08 5.63 -2.95
CA GLU A 8 -8.87 4.40 -3.70
C GLU A 8 -7.74 3.55 -3.09
N ALA A 9 -6.60 4.19 -2.76
CA ALA A 9 -5.51 3.54 -2.03
C ALA A 9 -5.98 2.94 -0.71
N HIS A 10 -6.78 3.68 0.07
CA HIS A 10 -7.36 3.20 1.32
C HIS A 10 -8.23 1.96 1.11
N SER A 11 -9.15 1.99 0.13
CA SER A 11 -10.02 0.85 -0.21
C SER A 11 -9.21 -0.40 -0.56
N LEU A 12 -8.23 -0.26 -1.45
CA LEU A 12 -7.41 -1.38 -1.92
C LEU A 12 -6.56 -2.00 -0.80
N ILE A 13 -5.97 -1.16 0.08
CA ILE A 13 -5.21 -1.63 1.24
C ILE A 13 -6.14 -2.31 2.26
N ASN A 14 -7.36 -1.81 2.42
CA ASN A 14 -8.35 -2.42 3.30
C ASN A 14 -8.83 -3.78 2.77
N GLU A 15 -9.07 -3.92 1.47
CA GLU A 15 -9.41 -5.20 0.82
C GLU A 15 -8.28 -6.23 1.00
N PHE A 16 -7.02 -5.81 0.76
CA PHE A 16 -5.85 -6.62 1.06
C PHE A 16 -5.83 -7.07 2.52
N SER A 17 -5.99 -6.14 3.46
CA SER A 17 -6.03 -6.41 4.91
C SER A 17 -7.09 -7.45 5.29
N CYS A 18 -8.32 -7.30 4.78
CA CYS A 18 -9.42 -8.22 5.04
C CYS A 18 -9.07 -9.65 4.59
N SER A 19 -8.52 -9.81 3.39
CA SER A 19 -8.12 -11.13 2.89
C SER A 19 -6.91 -11.71 3.62
N PHE A 20 -5.89 -10.88 3.91
CA PHE A 20 -4.68 -11.29 4.62
C PHE A 20 -5.01 -11.84 6.01
N ASN A 21 -5.82 -11.10 6.79
CA ASN A 21 -6.18 -11.47 8.17
C ASN A 21 -6.99 -12.77 8.28
N ARG A 22 -7.64 -13.24 7.22
CA ARG A 22 -8.32 -14.55 7.21
C ARG A 22 -7.34 -15.72 7.18
N SER A 23 -6.12 -15.49 6.72
CA SER A 23 -5.10 -16.54 6.53
C SER A 23 -3.83 -16.35 7.38
N ALA A 24 -3.68 -15.18 8.02
CA ALA A 24 -2.55 -14.87 8.88
C ALA A 24 -2.42 -15.86 10.04
N ARG A 25 -1.20 -16.31 10.32
CA ARG A 25 -0.89 -17.31 11.36
C ARG A 25 -0.16 -16.71 12.57
N PHE A 26 -0.23 -15.39 12.73
CA PHE A 26 0.41 -14.63 13.81
C PHE A 26 1.92 -14.86 13.93
N SER A 27 2.60 -15.10 12.81
CA SER A 27 4.06 -15.05 12.76
C SER A 27 4.56 -13.62 13.01
N ILE A 28 5.86 -13.46 13.30
CA ILE A 28 6.47 -12.13 13.44
C ILE A 28 6.27 -11.28 12.17
N TYR A 29 6.28 -11.90 10.99
CA TYR A 29 6.04 -11.22 9.73
C TYR A 29 4.56 -10.88 9.52
N ASP A 30 3.63 -11.71 10.00
CA ASP A 30 2.20 -11.38 9.96
C ASP A 30 1.89 -10.15 10.82
N ILE A 31 2.44 -10.10 12.03
CA ILE A 31 2.32 -8.95 12.93
C ILE A 31 2.92 -7.70 12.28
N GLU A 32 4.08 -7.84 11.62
CA GLU A 32 4.70 -6.75 10.90
C GLU A 32 3.81 -6.23 9.76
N VAL A 33 3.22 -7.13 8.97
CA VAL A 33 2.28 -6.76 7.89
C VAL A 33 1.07 -6.03 8.47
N GLN A 34 0.48 -6.55 9.55
CA GLN A 34 -0.66 -5.92 10.21
C GLN A 34 -0.35 -4.52 10.73
N ASN A 35 0.81 -4.32 11.36
CA ASN A 35 1.25 -3.00 11.80
C ASN A 35 1.45 -2.05 10.62
N MET A 36 2.07 -2.52 9.53
CA MET A 36 2.28 -1.70 8.33
C MET A 36 0.95 -1.29 7.68
N ILE A 37 -0.02 -2.21 7.61
CA ILE A 37 -1.37 -1.91 7.14
C ILE A 37 -2.01 -0.84 8.02
N HIS A 38 -1.97 -1.03 9.34
CA HIS A 38 -2.58 -0.13 10.30
C HIS A 38 -2.02 1.30 10.17
N ASP A 39 -0.70 1.44 10.21
CA ASP A 39 -0.01 2.72 10.08
C ASP A 39 -0.37 3.43 8.77
N THR A 40 -0.41 2.67 7.67
CA THR A 40 -0.72 3.21 6.35
C THR A 40 -2.17 3.68 6.28
N LEU A 41 -3.13 2.88 6.76
CA LEU A 41 -4.54 3.25 6.78
C LEU A 41 -4.79 4.48 7.67
N GLN A 42 -4.15 4.58 8.84
CA GLN A 42 -4.26 5.76 9.70
C GLN A 42 -3.81 7.04 8.99
N ILE A 43 -2.70 6.99 8.25
CA ILE A 43 -2.22 8.13 7.46
C ILE A 43 -3.23 8.47 6.35
N LEU A 44 -3.80 7.46 5.69
CA LEU A 44 -4.78 7.63 4.62
C LEU A 44 -6.17 8.04 5.12
N GLU A 45 -6.50 7.86 6.38
CA GLU A 45 -7.75 8.35 7.00
C GLU A 45 -7.62 9.75 7.56
N ASN A 46 -6.44 10.15 8.02
CA ASN A 46 -6.22 11.45 8.66
C ASN A 46 -6.43 12.65 7.71
N PRO A 47 -7.52 13.42 7.81
CA PRO A 47 -7.81 14.51 6.87
C PRO A 47 -6.77 15.64 6.87
N LYS A 48 -5.91 15.70 7.90
CA LYS A 48 -4.82 16.67 8.03
C LYS A 48 -3.49 16.17 7.46
N ALA A 49 -3.38 14.90 7.06
CA ALA A 49 -2.17 14.37 6.45
C ALA A 49 -1.89 15.07 5.12
N SER A 50 -0.64 15.52 4.94
CA SER A 50 -0.21 16.16 3.70
C SER A 50 -0.19 15.15 2.55
N TYR A 51 -0.28 15.65 1.31
CA TYR A 51 -0.16 14.82 0.11
C TYR A 51 1.11 13.97 0.11
N LYS A 52 2.24 14.56 0.52
CA LYS A 52 3.53 13.87 0.65
C LYS A 52 3.51 12.75 1.69
N ALA A 53 2.81 12.95 2.81
CA ALA A 53 2.69 11.93 3.84
C ALA A 53 1.92 10.71 3.31
N SER A 54 0.82 10.93 2.59
CA SER A 54 0.07 9.85 1.95
C SER A 54 0.88 9.14 0.86
N ASP A 55 1.58 9.89 -0.02
CA ASP A 55 2.46 9.32 -1.05
C ASP A 55 3.57 8.44 -0.45
N TYR A 56 4.18 8.94 0.63
CA TYR A 56 5.22 8.21 1.34
C TYR A 56 4.70 6.94 2.01
N ALA A 57 3.52 7.01 2.64
CA ALA A 57 2.90 5.86 3.30
C ALA A 57 2.64 4.71 2.32
N ILE A 58 2.01 5.00 1.17
CA ILE A 58 1.72 3.97 0.16
C ILE A 58 3.01 3.42 -0.48
N SER A 59 4.04 4.26 -0.66
CA SER A 59 5.33 3.83 -1.21
C SER A 59 6.06 2.89 -0.25
N ARG A 60 6.03 3.19 1.06
CA ARG A 60 6.60 2.35 2.10
C ARG A 60 5.86 1.02 2.22
N PHE A 61 4.52 1.06 2.19
CA PHE A 61 3.68 -0.13 2.16
C PHE A 61 4.03 -1.02 0.97
N TYR A 62 4.05 -0.45 -0.25
CA TYR A 62 4.40 -1.19 -1.45
C TYR A 62 5.76 -1.88 -1.34
N ALA A 63 6.80 -1.11 -0.98
CA ALA A 63 8.16 -1.62 -0.90
C ALA A 63 8.28 -2.75 0.15
N ARG A 64 7.63 -2.60 1.31
CA ARG A 64 7.76 -3.60 2.38
C ARG A 64 7.02 -4.88 2.05
N ILE A 65 5.77 -4.80 1.60
CA ILE A 65 4.95 -5.98 1.27
C ILE A 65 5.56 -6.74 0.08
N SER A 66 6.02 -6.02 -0.95
CA SER A 66 6.75 -6.63 -2.09
C SER A 66 7.94 -7.47 -1.63
N LYS A 67 8.72 -6.95 -0.67
CA LYS A 67 9.89 -7.65 -0.14
C LYS A 67 9.50 -8.90 0.65
N LEU A 68 8.47 -8.83 1.48
CA LEU A 68 8.03 -9.97 2.30
C LEU A 68 7.46 -11.10 1.43
N ILE A 69 6.69 -10.76 0.39
CA ILE A 69 6.19 -11.73 -0.59
C ILE A 69 7.36 -12.32 -1.40
N GLY A 70 8.24 -11.47 -1.96
CA GLY A 70 9.35 -11.92 -2.81
C GLY A 70 10.39 -12.79 -2.10
N PHE A 71 10.54 -12.61 -0.78
CA PHE A 71 11.39 -13.46 0.07
C PHE A 71 10.66 -14.64 0.70
N HIS A 72 9.38 -14.87 0.36
CA HIS A 72 8.56 -15.92 0.95
C HIS A 72 8.52 -15.84 2.49
N SER A 73 8.67 -14.63 3.04
CA SER A 73 8.60 -14.38 4.49
C SER A 73 7.15 -14.38 4.98
N ILE A 74 6.20 -14.15 4.07
CA ILE A 74 4.77 -14.39 4.27
C ILE A 74 4.26 -15.27 3.13
N GLU A 75 3.36 -16.19 3.45
CA GLU A 75 2.54 -16.89 2.46
C GLU A 75 1.19 -16.18 2.40
N ILE A 76 0.75 -15.84 1.19
CA ILE A 76 -0.54 -15.20 0.97
C ILE A 76 -1.42 -16.10 0.13
N SER A 77 -2.72 -16.12 0.44
CA SER A 77 -3.71 -16.87 -0.34
C SER A 77 -3.90 -16.28 -1.74
N ASP A 78 -4.49 -17.06 -2.67
CA ASP A 78 -4.84 -16.56 -4.01
C ASP A 78 -5.77 -15.33 -3.96
N GLU A 79 -6.71 -15.29 -3.00
CA GLU A 79 -7.57 -14.12 -2.76
C GLU A 79 -6.73 -12.89 -2.36
N THR A 80 -5.78 -13.08 -1.43
CA THR A 80 -4.90 -12.00 -0.97
C THR A 80 -3.96 -11.52 -2.08
N GLN A 81 -3.45 -12.45 -2.88
CA GLN A 81 -2.62 -12.15 -4.06
C GLN A 81 -3.40 -11.33 -5.09
N LYS A 82 -4.70 -11.60 -5.29
CA LYS A 82 -5.55 -10.79 -6.17
C LYS A 82 -5.69 -9.35 -5.69
N HIS A 83 -5.96 -9.13 -4.40
CA HIS A 83 -6.05 -7.77 -3.84
C HIS A 83 -4.70 -7.06 -3.87
N TRP A 84 -3.61 -7.80 -3.61
CA TRP A 84 -2.26 -7.26 -3.75
C TRP A 84 -1.98 -6.80 -5.19
N ASN A 85 -2.30 -7.61 -6.18
CA ASN A 85 -2.11 -7.25 -7.59
C ASN A 85 -2.94 -6.01 -7.99
N ALA A 86 -4.17 -5.89 -7.49
CA ALA A 86 -5.00 -4.70 -7.71
C ALA A 86 -4.35 -3.43 -7.13
N PHE A 87 -3.81 -3.52 -5.91
CA PHE A 87 -3.04 -2.42 -5.32
C PHE A 87 -1.77 -2.10 -6.12
N VAL A 88 -1.02 -3.11 -6.56
CA VAL A 88 0.20 -2.91 -7.38
C VAL A 88 -0.13 -2.23 -8.70
N GLN A 89 -1.20 -2.65 -9.36
CA GLN A 89 -1.66 -1.99 -10.59
C GLN A 89 -1.96 -0.52 -10.33
N PHE A 90 -2.81 -0.21 -9.35
CA PHE A 90 -3.12 1.17 -8.93
C PHE A 90 -1.85 1.98 -8.61
N PHE A 91 -0.92 1.38 -7.85
CA PHE A 91 0.32 2.05 -7.47
C PHE A 91 1.16 2.39 -8.70
N GLN A 92 1.28 1.44 -9.65
CA GLN A 92 2.10 1.59 -10.85
C GLN A 92 1.46 2.48 -11.94
N THR A 93 0.13 2.58 -11.99
CA THR A 93 -0.58 3.40 -12.99
C THR A 93 -0.95 4.78 -12.46
N ASP A 94 -1.76 4.82 -11.41
CA ASP A 94 -2.51 6.02 -11.03
C ASP A 94 -1.82 6.78 -9.92
N ALA A 95 -1.19 6.09 -8.96
CA ALA A 95 -0.40 6.74 -7.91
C ALA A 95 0.95 7.25 -8.43
N LEU A 96 1.70 6.46 -9.22
CA LEU A 96 3.00 6.88 -9.76
C LEU A 96 2.92 8.04 -10.75
N LYS A 97 1.80 8.21 -11.47
CA LYS A 97 1.59 9.39 -12.34
C LYS A 97 1.52 10.69 -11.53
N ASP A 98 0.97 10.65 -10.32
CA ASP A 98 0.91 11.81 -9.41
C ASP A 98 2.27 12.02 -8.68
N VAL A 99 2.94 10.92 -8.29
CA VAL A 99 4.26 10.95 -7.63
C VAL A 99 5.39 11.45 -8.56
N ARG A 100 5.30 11.26 -9.88
CA ARG A 100 6.28 11.83 -10.82
C ARG A 100 6.21 13.36 -10.93
N SER A 101 5.09 13.99 -10.57
CA SER A 101 4.93 15.45 -10.62
C SER A 101 5.66 16.20 -9.50
N VAL A 102 6.26 15.51 -8.52
CA VAL A 102 7.07 16.15 -7.46
C VAL A 102 8.58 16.12 -7.74
N GLY A 103 9.01 15.63 -8.91
CA GLY A 103 10.42 15.44 -9.27
C GLY A 103 11.00 16.45 -10.26
N GLY A 104 10.83 17.76 -10.05
CA GLY A 104 11.57 18.82 -10.78
C GLY A 104 11.34 18.89 -12.31
N PRO A 105 11.84 19.93 -12.99
CA PRO A 105 11.60 20.11 -14.42
C PRO A 105 12.37 19.05 -15.22
N LEU A 106 11.67 18.38 -16.14
CA LEU A 106 12.31 17.70 -17.26
C LEU A 106 12.94 18.79 -18.13
N ILE A 107 14.27 18.88 -18.09
CA ILE A 107 15.02 19.64 -19.09
C ILE A 107 14.90 18.84 -20.39
N SER A 108 14.10 19.34 -21.34
CA SER A 108 14.29 19.11 -22.77
C SER A 108 13.96 20.38 -23.52
#